data_AF-A0AAV6FLI6-F1
#
_entry.id   AF-A0AAV6FLI6-F1
#
_cell.length_a   1.000
_cell.length_b   1.000
_cell.length_c   1.000
_cell.angle_alpha   90.00
_cell.angle_beta   90.00
_cell.angle_gamma   90.00
#
_symmetry.space_group_name_H-M   'P 1'
#
loop_
_entity.id
_entity.type
_entity.pdbx_description
1 polymer ?
#
loop_
_entity_poly.entity_id
_entity_poly.type
_entity_poly.pdbx_seq_one_letter_code
_entity_poly.pdbx_strand_id
1 'polypeptide(L)'
;MSGVTRNQSRRRRPPKMFLVASDMKIQDHLDGTIRVLRGYLCQEQESLEKNGKVEQLWVKVLDNGGMVKIDRRVLIEIPPDQAGLLEPVPEPEARLKLFSKPHRLQRLALLPLGSPVTVVINQDLAEAELRYRGPLTGGSSAVFFGVQLKGRAAGKGFSNGSYKGHQLFTCPEACALFVSASQLTLRRSSHETDAERYPSHTAGVPHNPVAGPTAGVQQPVSVLPRTAESVPGPAPPLLPQGQRVMFTQDEVTQTGKVAFCGALPGRSSGGLHVGLILDNPVGSWDGTYNNHKLCSLPSPHYGHLLPLSKVTPVETRPQKSPLQL
;
A
#
# COMPACT_ATOMS: atom_id res chain seq x y z
N MET A 1 -52.92 9.54 2.74
CA MET A 1 -51.96 10.40 2.02
C MET A 1 -50.68 10.45 2.82
N SER A 2 -49.71 9.59 2.52
CA SER A 2 -48.40 9.59 3.21
C SER A 2 -47.32 9.68 2.13
N GLY A 3 -46.68 10.85 2.07
CA GLY A 3 -45.65 11.17 1.09
C GLY A 3 -44.39 10.35 1.33
N VAL A 4 -44.10 9.46 0.38
CA VAL A 4 -42.81 8.79 0.26
C VAL A 4 -41.76 9.84 -0.11
N THR A 5 -40.89 10.20 0.83
CA THR A 5 -39.70 11.01 0.57
C THR A 5 -38.73 10.20 -0.28
N ARG A 6 -38.84 10.44 -1.59
CA ARG A 6 -37.95 9.95 -2.64
C ARG A 6 -36.54 10.49 -2.37
N ASN A 7 -35.71 9.72 -1.66
CA ASN A 7 -34.32 10.07 -1.42
C ASN A 7 -33.56 9.96 -2.75
N GLN A 8 -33.51 11.08 -3.48
CA GLN A 8 -32.79 11.18 -4.73
C GLN A 8 -31.31 10.93 -4.45
N SER A 9 -30.80 9.82 -4.99
CA SER A 9 -29.40 9.51 -5.17
C SER A 9 -28.75 10.57 -6.09
N ARG A 10 -28.56 11.78 -5.56
CA ARG A 10 -27.66 12.77 -6.15
C ARG A 10 -26.28 12.12 -6.17
N ARG A 11 -25.80 11.76 -7.36
CA ARG A 11 -24.39 11.42 -7.61
C ARG A 11 -23.55 12.57 -7.06
N ARG A 12 -23.12 12.47 -5.79
CA ARG A 12 -22.28 13.49 -5.16
C ARG A 12 -21.01 13.55 -6.00
N ARG A 13 -20.67 14.76 -6.45
CA ARG A 13 -19.39 15.00 -7.12
C ARG A 13 -18.28 14.48 -6.18
N PRO A 14 -17.24 13.83 -6.71
CA PRO A 14 -16.13 13.40 -5.88
C PRO A 14 -15.58 14.63 -5.12
N PRO A 15 -15.28 14.48 -3.83
CA PRO A 15 -14.81 15.59 -3.01
C PRO A 15 -13.48 16.11 -3.56
N LYS A 16 -13.27 17.42 -3.50
CA LYS A 16 -12.02 18.03 -3.97
C LYS A 16 -10.88 17.68 -3.01
N MET A 17 -9.70 17.52 -3.60
CA MET A 17 -8.49 17.14 -2.88
C MET A 17 -7.44 18.25 -3.03
N PHE A 18 -6.67 18.49 -1.98
CA PHE A 18 -5.70 19.56 -1.90
C PHE A 18 -4.39 19.09 -1.28
N LEU A 19 -3.27 19.66 -1.72
CA LEU A 19 -1.99 19.59 -1.01
C LEU A 19 -1.77 20.87 -0.21
N VAL A 20 -1.17 20.74 0.96
CA VAL A 20 -0.73 21.87 1.76
C VAL A 20 0.58 22.45 1.19
N ALA A 21 0.58 23.75 0.89
CA ALA A 21 1.69 24.43 0.21
C ALA A 21 2.87 24.78 1.14
N SER A 22 2.63 24.93 2.44
CA SER A 22 3.61 25.36 3.44
C SER A 22 3.28 24.82 4.83
N ASP A 23 4.28 24.63 5.69
CA ASP A 23 4.08 24.28 7.09
C ASP A 23 3.23 25.33 7.82
N MET A 24 2.32 24.88 8.67
CA MET A 24 1.50 25.76 9.50
C MET A 24 1.11 25.12 10.83
N LYS A 25 0.78 25.97 11.80
CA LYS A 25 0.18 25.59 13.07
C LYS A 25 -1.24 26.12 13.09
N ILE A 26 -2.20 25.25 13.37
CA ILE A 26 -3.62 25.56 13.36
C ILE A 26 -4.22 25.14 14.69
N GLN A 27 -5.13 25.94 15.22
CA GLN A 27 -5.88 25.59 16.41
C GLN A 27 -7.05 24.69 16.01
N ASP A 28 -7.16 23.52 16.66
CA ASP A 28 -8.27 22.60 16.47
C ASP A 28 -9.53 23.09 17.17
N HIS A 29 -10.68 22.51 16.84
CA HIS A 29 -11.97 22.74 17.51
C HIS A 29 -11.95 22.41 19.02
N LEU A 30 -10.92 21.72 19.51
CA LEU A 30 -10.70 21.36 20.92
C LEU A 30 -9.56 22.18 21.58
N ASP A 31 -9.20 23.34 21.04
CA ASP A 31 -8.12 24.24 21.52
C ASP A 31 -6.69 23.64 21.53
N GLY A 32 -6.50 22.45 20.96
CA GLY A 32 -5.17 21.87 20.70
C GLY A 32 -4.51 22.50 19.47
N THR A 33 -3.21 22.80 19.53
CA THR A 33 -2.45 23.23 18.34
C THR A 33 -2.03 22.02 17.51
N ILE A 34 -2.57 21.89 16.29
CA ILE A 34 -2.18 20.88 15.31
C ILE A 34 -1.13 21.48 14.36
N ARG A 35 -0.06 20.72 14.12
CA ARG A 35 0.91 21.05 13.07
C ARG A 35 0.53 20.34 11.78
N VAL A 36 0.32 21.12 10.72
CA VAL A 36 0.03 20.64 9.37
C VAL A 36 1.26 20.93 8.53
N LEU A 37 1.88 19.90 7.96
CA LEU A 37 3.11 20.05 7.21
C LEU A 37 2.83 20.27 5.72
N ARG A 38 3.77 20.92 5.05
CA ARG A 38 3.80 21.00 3.60
C ARG A 38 3.71 19.59 2.99
N GLY A 39 2.87 19.42 1.99
CA GLY A 39 2.65 18.13 1.31
C GLY A 39 1.59 17.24 1.93
N TYR A 40 1.02 17.60 3.09
CA TYR A 40 -0.16 16.91 3.63
C TYR A 40 -1.32 16.97 2.64
N LEU A 41 -2.07 15.87 2.58
CA LEU A 41 -3.21 15.69 1.69
C LEU A 41 -4.50 16.00 2.44
N CYS A 42 -5.30 16.87 1.87
CA CYS A 42 -6.54 17.36 2.45
C CYS A 42 -7.72 17.06 1.53
N GLN A 43 -8.86 16.75 2.13
CA GLN A 43 -10.13 16.52 1.45
C GLN A 43 -11.15 17.58 1.88
N GLU A 44 -11.75 18.26 0.93
CA GLU A 44 -12.81 19.24 1.19
C GLU A 44 -14.00 18.61 1.92
N GLN A 45 -14.45 19.25 3.00
CA GLN A 45 -15.71 18.91 3.67
C GLN A 45 -16.76 20.00 3.42
N GLU A 46 -16.37 21.25 3.69
CA GLU A 46 -17.24 22.40 3.56
C GLU A 46 -16.42 23.63 3.13
N SER A 47 -17.02 24.44 2.27
CA SER A 47 -16.42 25.69 1.79
C SER A 47 -17.12 26.87 2.46
N LEU A 48 -16.35 27.78 3.06
CA LEU A 48 -16.89 28.98 3.69
C LEU A 48 -16.66 30.19 2.77
N GLU A 49 -17.73 30.74 2.23
CA GLU A 49 -17.70 31.91 1.35
C GLU A 49 -17.85 33.21 2.15
N LYS A 50 -16.98 34.18 1.87
CA LYS A 50 -17.12 35.58 2.30
C LYS A 50 -17.08 36.46 1.05
N ASN A 51 -18.08 37.34 0.89
CA ASN A 51 -18.20 38.22 -0.29
C ASN A 51 -18.11 37.49 -1.64
N GLY A 52 -18.65 36.27 -1.73
CA GLY A 52 -18.61 35.45 -2.95
C GLY A 52 -17.24 34.84 -3.28
N LYS A 53 -16.25 34.93 -2.39
CA LYS A 53 -14.96 34.26 -2.50
C LYS A 53 -14.76 33.27 -1.35
N VAL A 54 -14.26 32.08 -1.67
CA VAL A 54 -13.87 31.07 -0.70
C VAL A 54 -12.52 31.45 -0.10
N GLU A 55 -12.52 32.02 1.11
CA GLU A 55 -11.28 32.37 1.82
C GLU A 55 -10.75 31.20 2.66
N GLN A 56 -11.65 30.43 3.27
CA GLN A 56 -11.29 29.32 4.15
C GLN A 56 -12.08 28.07 3.77
N LEU A 57 -11.40 26.92 3.86
CA LEU A 57 -11.97 25.60 3.63
C LEU A 57 -11.90 24.79 4.92
N TRP A 58 -13.01 24.17 5.29
CA TRP A 58 -12.99 23.04 6.21
C TRP A 58 -12.52 21.81 5.47
N VAL A 59 -11.40 21.26 5.91
CA VAL A 59 -10.79 20.10 5.30
C VAL A 59 -10.55 19.00 6.31
N LYS A 60 -10.66 17.76 5.84
CA LYS A 60 -10.11 16.60 6.52
C LYS A 60 -8.67 16.41 6.07
N VAL A 61 -7.72 16.45 7.00
CA VAL A 61 -6.32 16.12 6.76
C VAL A 61 -6.20 14.59 6.77
N LEU A 62 -5.86 13.98 5.65
CA LEU A 62 -5.84 12.52 5.51
C LEU A 62 -4.65 11.88 6.24
N ASP A 63 -3.54 12.59 6.37
CA ASP A 63 -2.30 12.09 7.00
C ASP A 63 -2.46 11.83 8.51
N ASN A 64 -3.28 12.63 9.20
CA ASN A 64 -3.48 12.51 10.66
C ASN A 64 -4.96 12.38 11.07
N GLY A 65 -5.89 12.48 10.12
CA GLY A 65 -7.34 12.38 10.35
C GLY A 65 -8.01 13.64 10.91
N GLY A 66 -7.26 14.71 11.17
CA GLY A 66 -7.78 15.94 11.78
C GLY A 66 -8.73 16.71 10.88
N MET A 67 -9.70 17.41 11.48
CA MET A 67 -10.63 18.31 10.79
C MET A 67 -10.27 19.75 11.14
N VAL A 68 -9.83 20.53 10.17
CA VAL A 68 -9.32 21.90 10.43
C VAL A 68 -9.81 22.88 9.36
N LYS A 69 -9.87 24.16 9.74
CA LYS A 69 -10.06 25.25 8.79
C LYS A 69 -8.70 25.71 8.27
N ILE A 70 -8.54 25.75 6.95
CA ILE A 70 -7.31 26.19 6.29
C ILE A 70 -7.64 27.30 5.29
N ASP A 71 -6.80 28.33 5.22
CA ASP A 71 -6.90 29.37 4.19
C ASP A 71 -6.71 28.75 2.79
N ARG A 72 -7.58 29.10 1.84
CA ARG A 72 -7.53 28.57 0.47
C ARG A 72 -6.20 28.87 -0.24
N ARG A 73 -5.50 29.95 0.13
CA ARG A 73 -4.23 30.42 -0.48
C ARG A 73 -3.07 29.49 -0.21
N VAL A 74 -3.11 28.73 0.90
CA VAL A 74 -2.06 27.76 1.26
C VAL A 74 -2.42 26.33 0.83
N LEU A 75 -3.48 26.18 0.04
CA LEU A 75 -3.93 24.91 -0.53
C LEU A 75 -3.74 24.89 -2.05
N ILE A 76 -3.17 23.79 -2.54
CA ILE A 76 -2.98 23.53 -3.97
C ILE A 76 -4.01 22.48 -4.37
N GLU A 77 -4.94 22.83 -5.26
CA GLU A 77 -5.96 21.90 -5.74
C GLU A 77 -5.32 20.82 -6.62
N ILE A 78 -5.68 19.57 -6.35
CA ILE A 78 -5.16 18.41 -7.05
C ILE A 78 -6.18 17.98 -8.11
N PRO A 79 -5.76 17.77 -9.37
CA PRO A 79 -6.61 17.16 -10.37
C PRO A 79 -7.16 15.79 -9.91
N PRO A 80 -8.45 15.47 -10.14
CA PRO A 80 -9.06 14.23 -9.65
C PRO A 80 -8.37 12.94 -10.12
N ASP A 81 -7.79 12.96 -11.32
CA ASP A 81 -7.02 11.85 -11.92
C ASP A 81 -5.66 11.62 -11.21
N GLN A 82 -5.12 12.64 -10.54
CA GLN A 82 -3.87 12.58 -9.81
C GLN A 82 -4.06 12.29 -8.32
N ALA A 83 -5.17 12.73 -7.73
CA ALA A 83 -5.44 12.59 -6.30
C ALA A 83 -5.34 11.13 -5.83
N GLY A 84 -5.94 10.20 -6.56
CA GLY A 84 -5.87 8.78 -6.24
C GLY A 84 -4.45 8.20 -6.24
N LEU A 85 -3.55 8.71 -7.08
CA LEU A 85 -2.14 8.26 -7.13
C LEU A 85 -1.28 8.81 -5.99
N LEU A 86 -1.67 9.98 -5.46
CA LEU A 86 -0.94 10.67 -4.39
C LEU A 86 -1.40 10.23 -2.99
N GLU A 87 -2.66 9.83 -2.84
CA GLU A 87 -3.24 9.38 -1.57
C GLU A 87 -2.44 8.24 -0.90
N PRO A 88 -2.00 7.18 -1.60
CA PRO A 88 -1.17 6.12 -1.01
C PRO A 88 0.26 6.50 -0.67
N VAL A 89 0.75 7.68 -1.04
CA VAL A 89 2.14 8.07 -0.80
C VAL A 89 2.25 8.54 0.65
N PRO A 90 2.95 7.83 1.56
CA PRO A 90 2.92 8.16 2.99
C PRO A 90 3.76 9.38 3.34
N GLU A 91 4.86 9.59 2.62
CA GLU A 91 5.82 10.64 2.92
C GLU A 91 5.44 11.96 2.22
N PRO A 92 5.19 13.07 2.96
CA PRO A 92 4.77 14.35 2.38
C PRO A 92 5.72 14.90 1.31
N GLU A 93 7.03 14.85 1.54
CA GLU A 93 8.02 15.35 0.57
C GLU A 93 8.08 14.48 -0.68
N ALA A 94 7.95 13.15 -0.54
CA ALA A 94 7.87 12.26 -1.70
C ALA A 94 6.59 12.52 -2.52
N ARG A 95 5.48 12.83 -1.84
CA ARG A 95 4.19 13.17 -2.46
C ARG A 95 4.29 14.47 -3.27
N LEU A 96 4.88 15.52 -2.70
CA LEU A 96 5.15 16.79 -3.41
C LEU A 96 6.08 16.60 -4.60
N LYS A 97 7.19 15.87 -4.42
CA LYS A 97 8.14 15.55 -5.48
C LYS A 97 7.48 14.79 -6.62
N LEU A 98 6.52 13.92 -6.32
CA LEU A 98 5.74 13.21 -7.33
C LEU A 98 4.72 14.13 -8.01
N PHE A 99 4.00 14.96 -7.25
CA PHE A 99 3.03 15.93 -7.77
C PHE A 99 3.67 16.95 -8.72
N SER A 100 4.91 17.39 -8.44
CA SER A 100 5.68 18.27 -9.33
C SER A 100 6.04 17.64 -10.70
N LYS A 101 5.67 16.38 -10.94
CA LYS A 101 5.96 15.61 -12.16
C LYS A 101 4.67 15.06 -12.79
N PRO A 102 3.79 15.92 -13.33
CA PRO A 102 2.48 15.51 -13.85
C PRO A 102 2.60 14.47 -14.99
N HIS A 103 3.58 14.60 -15.89
CA HIS A 103 3.82 13.60 -16.93
C HIS A 103 4.19 12.22 -16.37
N ARG A 104 4.91 12.16 -15.23
CA ARG A 104 5.20 10.87 -14.57
C ARG A 104 3.93 10.26 -14.01
N LEU A 105 3.09 11.05 -13.35
CA LEU A 105 1.80 10.59 -12.83
C LEU A 105 0.91 10.06 -13.95
N GLN A 106 0.79 10.80 -15.06
CA GLN A 106 0.01 10.38 -16.23
C GLN A 106 0.54 9.06 -16.82
N ARG A 107 1.86 8.91 -16.95
CA ARG A 107 2.46 7.65 -17.43
C ARG A 107 2.19 6.47 -16.50
N LEU A 108 2.24 6.68 -15.18
CA LEU A 108 1.89 5.64 -14.21
C LEU A 108 0.39 5.31 -14.26
N ALA A 109 -0.46 6.33 -14.40
CA ALA A 109 -1.91 6.19 -14.52
C ALA A 109 -2.32 5.37 -15.75
N LEU A 110 -1.52 5.40 -16.82
CA LEU A 110 -1.78 4.71 -18.09
C LEU A 110 -0.91 3.47 -18.30
N LEU A 111 -0.01 3.15 -17.36
CA LEU A 111 0.94 2.04 -17.52
C LEU A 111 0.20 0.71 -17.77
N PRO A 112 0.46 0.02 -18.90
CA PRO A 112 -0.21 -1.25 -19.20
C PRO A 112 0.12 -2.34 -18.18
N LEU A 113 -0.85 -3.20 -17.87
CA LEU A 113 -0.58 -4.42 -17.11
C LEU A 113 0.37 -5.31 -17.93
N GLY A 114 1.26 -6.02 -17.24
CA GLY A 114 2.39 -6.75 -17.82
C GLY A 114 3.64 -5.90 -18.05
N SER A 115 3.57 -4.57 -17.87
CA SER A 115 4.75 -3.71 -18.07
C SER A 115 5.87 -4.02 -17.07
N PRO A 116 7.14 -4.08 -17.51
CA PRO A 116 8.26 -4.21 -16.61
C PRO A 116 8.47 -2.90 -15.84
N VAL A 117 8.55 -3.02 -14.52
CA VAL A 117 8.77 -1.91 -13.60
C VAL A 117 9.89 -2.27 -12.64
N THR A 118 10.29 -1.29 -11.84
CA THR A 118 11.28 -1.50 -10.80
C THR A 118 10.81 -0.87 -9.52
N VAL A 119 10.96 -1.59 -8.42
CA VAL A 119 10.45 -1.21 -7.10
C VAL A 119 11.56 -1.23 -6.07
N VAL A 120 11.45 -0.40 -5.04
CA VAL A 120 12.42 -0.38 -3.94
C VAL A 120 11.93 -1.29 -2.81
N ILE A 121 12.72 -2.29 -2.45
CA ILE A 121 12.47 -3.24 -1.36
C ILE A 121 13.69 -3.23 -0.44
N ASN A 122 13.52 -2.89 0.84
CA ASN A 122 14.62 -2.86 1.81
C ASN A 122 15.85 -2.07 1.31
N GLN A 123 15.60 -0.91 0.68
CA GLN A 123 16.62 -0.05 0.05
C GLN A 123 17.27 -0.61 -1.24
N ASP A 124 16.94 -1.84 -1.65
CA ASP A 124 17.39 -2.44 -2.90
C ASP A 124 16.39 -2.27 -4.04
N LEU A 125 16.92 -2.09 -5.26
CA LEU A 125 16.12 -1.97 -6.47
C LEU A 125 15.80 -3.36 -7.04
N ALA A 126 14.52 -3.70 -7.13
CA ALA A 126 14.04 -5.02 -7.55
C ALA A 126 13.23 -4.96 -8.85
N GLU A 127 13.52 -5.90 -9.76
CA GLU A 127 12.74 -6.07 -10.99
C GLU A 127 11.35 -6.63 -10.68
N ALA A 128 10.34 -6.04 -11.30
CA ALA A 128 8.97 -6.50 -11.14
C ALA A 128 8.15 -6.27 -12.41
N GLU A 129 6.97 -6.89 -12.46
CA GLU A 129 5.98 -6.74 -13.53
C GLU A 129 4.71 -6.16 -12.93
N LEU A 130 4.11 -5.15 -13.58
CA LEU A 130 2.82 -4.61 -13.14
C LEU A 130 1.72 -5.64 -13.38
N ARG A 131 0.95 -6.00 -12.35
CA ARG A 131 -0.15 -6.98 -12.46
C ARG A 131 -1.51 -6.39 -12.08
N TYR A 132 -1.54 -5.32 -11.31
CA TYR A 132 -2.76 -4.69 -10.84
C TYR A 132 -2.59 -3.18 -10.68
N ARG A 133 -3.64 -2.41 -10.95
CA ARG A 133 -3.70 -0.96 -10.72
C ARG A 133 -5.10 -0.59 -10.24
N GLY A 134 -5.21 -0.07 -9.03
CA GLY A 134 -6.50 0.34 -8.47
C GLY A 134 -6.55 0.34 -6.94
N PRO A 135 -7.75 0.52 -6.38
CA PRO A 135 -7.95 0.55 -4.93
C PRO A 135 -7.95 -0.83 -4.30
N LEU A 136 -7.21 -0.97 -3.19
CA LEU A 136 -7.10 -2.22 -2.44
C LEU A 136 -8.36 -2.58 -1.65
N THR A 137 -9.20 -1.58 -1.34
CA THR A 137 -10.45 -1.77 -0.60
C THR A 137 -11.58 -1.02 -1.30
N GLY A 138 -12.77 -1.62 -1.31
CA GLY A 138 -13.97 -0.97 -1.84
C GLY A 138 -14.23 0.39 -1.16
N GLY A 139 -14.62 1.38 -1.96
CA GLY A 139 -14.95 2.73 -1.48
C GLY A 139 -13.76 3.69 -1.35
N SER A 140 -12.51 3.23 -1.55
CA SER A 140 -11.35 4.12 -1.64
C SER A 140 -11.07 4.52 -3.09
N SER A 141 -10.62 5.76 -3.29
CA SER A 141 -10.07 6.27 -4.57
C SER A 141 -8.56 6.07 -4.70
N ALA A 142 -7.90 5.57 -3.65
CA ALA A 142 -6.46 5.43 -3.58
C ALA A 142 -5.97 4.37 -4.59
N VAL A 143 -5.04 4.73 -5.46
CA VAL A 143 -4.55 3.87 -6.54
C VAL A 143 -3.23 3.23 -6.13
N PHE A 144 -3.29 1.95 -5.80
CA PHE A 144 -2.12 1.12 -5.55
C PHE A 144 -1.73 0.36 -6.82
N PHE A 145 -0.45 0.03 -6.91
CA PHE A 145 0.11 -0.78 -7.97
C PHE A 145 0.49 -2.14 -7.40
N GLY A 146 -0.21 -3.18 -7.81
CA GLY A 146 0.16 -4.55 -7.52
C GLY A 146 1.21 -5.01 -8.52
N VAL A 147 2.40 -5.37 -8.02
CA VAL A 147 3.52 -5.83 -8.84
C VAL A 147 3.91 -7.25 -8.47
N GLN A 148 4.31 -8.03 -9.46
CA GLN A 148 4.94 -9.34 -9.27
C GLN A 148 6.46 -9.20 -9.38
N LEU A 149 7.18 -9.54 -8.32
CA LEU A 149 8.63 -9.59 -8.28
C LEU A 149 9.16 -10.69 -9.20
N LYS A 150 10.28 -10.38 -9.86
CA LYS A 150 10.95 -11.27 -10.82
C LYS A 150 12.42 -11.46 -10.44
N GLY A 151 13.07 -12.41 -11.10
CA GLY A 151 14.50 -12.67 -10.94
C GLY A 151 14.91 -12.89 -9.47
N ARG A 152 15.96 -12.19 -9.04
CA ARG A 152 16.53 -12.31 -7.68
C ARG A 152 15.62 -11.80 -6.56
N ALA A 153 14.51 -11.14 -6.89
CA ALA A 153 13.53 -10.64 -5.94
C ALA A 153 12.28 -11.54 -5.84
N ALA A 154 12.13 -12.55 -6.71
CA ALA A 154 11.06 -13.52 -6.58
C ALA A 154 11.14 -14.22 -5.20
N GLY A 155 10.00 -14.40 -4.53
CA GLY A 155 9.93 -14.95 -3.18
C GLY A 155 10.19 -13.94 -2.05
N LYS A 156 10.48 -12.67 -2.35
CA LYS A 156 10.71 -11.61 -1.34
C LYS A 156 9.51 -10.68 -1.11
N GLY A 157 8.38 -10.97 -1.73
CA GLY A 157 7.11 -10.27 -1.55
C GLY A 157 6.33 -10.79 -0.34
N PHE A 158 5.12 -10.28 -0.14
CA PHE A 158 4.30 -10.58 1.03
C PHE A 158 2.95 -11.23 0.70
N SER A 159 2.71 -11.50 -0.58
CA SER A 159 1.42 -12.00 -1.06
C SER A 159 1.60 -12.79 -2.37
N ASN A 160 0.56 -13.49 -2.78
CA ASN A 160 0.37 -14.10 -4.10
C ASN A 160 -0.53 -13.24 -5.02
N GLY A 161 -0.72 -11.96 -4.66
CA GLY A 161 -1.57 -10.98 -5.34
C GLY A 161 -2.97 -10.85 -4.73
N SER A 162 -3.18 -11.44 -3.54
CA SER A 162 -4.34 -11.20 -2.70
C SER A 162 -4.10 -10.05 -1.72
N TYR A 163 -5.16 -9.30 -1.42
CA TYR A 163 -5.17 -8.29 -0.37
C TYR A 163 -6.46 -8.42 0.44
N LYS A 164 -6.33 -8.59 1.76
CA LYS A 164 -7.47 -8.76 2.67
C LYS A 164 -8.52 -9.79 2.24
N GLY A 165 -8.07 -10.98 1.83
CA GLY A 165 -8.93 -12.07 1.37
C GLY A 165 -9.50 -11.91 -0.04
N HIS A 166 -9.22 -10.78 -0.72
CA HIS A 166 -9.65 -10.55 -2.09
C HIS A 166 -8.47 -10.78 -3.05
N GLN A 167 -8.64 -11.67 -4.03
CA GLN A 167 -7.63 -11.90 -5.07
C GLN A 167 -7.72 -10.78 -6.11
N LEU A 168 -6.67 -9.94 -6.20
CA LEU A 168 -6.62 -8.82 -7.15
C LEU A 168 -5.88 -9.21 -8.44
N PHE A 169 -4.89 -10.06 -8.33
CA PHE A 169 -4.19 -10.73 -9.43
C PHE A 169 -3.52 -12.00 -8.91
N THR A 170 -3.17 -12.95 -9.76
CA THR A 170 -2.49 -14.19 -9.34
C THR A 170 -1.02 -14.18 -9.74
N CYS A 171 -0.15 -14.57 -8.80
CA CYS A 171 1.26 -14.87 -9.04
C CYS A 171 1.75 -15.93 -8.04
N PRO A 172 3.01 -16.43 -8.16
CA PRO A 172 3.59 -17.32 -7.16
C PRO A 172 3.56 -16.72 -5.75
N GLU A 173 3.64 -17.59 -4.75
CA GLU A 173 3.68 -17.19 -3.34
C GLU A 173 4.88 -16.28 -3.05
N ALA A 174 4.69 -15.34 -2.12
CA ALA A 174 5.68 -14.35 -1.74
C ALA A 174 6.30 -13.61 -2.94
N CYS A 175 5.54 -13.36 -4.01
CA CYS A 175 6.02 -12.61 -5.17
C CYS A 175 5.25 -11.31 -5.41
N ALA A 176 4.14 -11.06 -4.70
CA ALA A 176 3.37 -9.83 -4.86
C ALA A 176 3.76 -8.75 -3.84
N LEU A 177 3.76 -7.51 -4.31
CA LEU A 177 3.75 -6.30 -3.50
C LEU A 177 2.67 -5.35 -4.00
N PHE A 178 2.04 -4.61 -3.08
CA PHE A 178 1.20 -3.47 -3.41
C PHE A 178 1.92 -2.21 -2.97
N VAL A 179 2.24 -1.34 -3.93
CA VAL A 179 3.10 -0.17 -3.74
C VAL A 179 2.41 1.11 -4.23
N SER A 180 2.86 2.25 -3.74
CA SER A 180 2.39 3.56 -4.20
C SER A 180 3.14 4.02 -5.45
N ALA A 181 2.61 5.03 -6.13
CA ALA A 181 3.23 5.63 -7.32
C ALA A 181 4.67 6.15 -7.07
N SER A 182 4.99 6.57 -5.84
CA SER A 182 6.32 7.09 -5.50
C SER A 182 7.40 6.01 -5.50
N GLN A 183 7.02 4.76 -5.19
CA GLN A 183 7.89 3.59 -5.11
C GLN A 183 8.13 2.90 -6.45
N LEU A 184 7.36 3.27 -7.49
CA LEU A 184 7.55 2.75 -8.85
C LEU A 184 8.55 3.58 -9.64
N THR A 185 9.48 2.87 -10.28
CA THR A 185 10.35 3.39 -11.33
C THR A 185 9.99 2.70 -12.65
N LEU A 186 9.67 3.51 -13.65
CA LEU A 186 9.45 3.04 -15.02
C LEU A 186 10.81 2.72 -15.64
N ARG A 187 10.92 1.55 -16.28
CA ARG A 187 12.08 1.30 -17.14
C ARG A 187 12.05 2.30 -18.30
N ARG A 188 13.23 2.83 -18.67
CA ARG A 188 13.36 3.62 -19.88
C ARG A 188 13.03 2.66 -21.04
N SER A 189 11.97 2.96 -21.79
CA SER A 189 11.74 2.29 -23.06
C SER A 189 12.92 2.67 -23.94
N SER A 190 13.77 1.71 -24.31
CA SER A 190 14.86 1.90 -25.27
C SER A 190 14.31 1.97 -26.71
N HIS A 191 13.24 2.72 -26.92
CA HIS A 191 12.59 2.92 -28.22
C HIS A 191 12.32 4.41 -28.44
N GLU A 192 13.37 5.22 -28.33
CA GLU A 192 13.43 6.57 -28.91
C GLU A 192 14.90 6.82 -29.29
N THR A 193 15.35 6.18 -30.37
CA THR A 193 16.48 6.56 -31.25
C THR A 193 16.71 5.39 -32.20
N ASP A 194 16.03 5.39 -33.35
CA ASP A 194 16.60 5.11 -34.69
C ASP A 194 15.44 4.93 -35.71
N ALA A 195 14.73 6.01 -36.01
CA ALA A 195 13.73 6.04 -37.07
C ALA A 195 13.62 7.43 -37.70
N GLU A 196 14.77 8.08 -37.93
CA GLU A 196 14.89 9.30 -38.74
C GLU A 196 16.19 9.17 -39.56
N ARG A 197 16.18 8.27 -40.55
CA ARG A 197 17.07 8.37 -41.71
C ARG A 197 16.23 8.08 -42.96
N TYR A 198 16.25 9.07 -43.85
CA TYR A 198 15.39 9.30 -45.00
C TYR A 198 15.25 8.13 -46.00
N PRO A 199 14.19 8.16 -46.84
CA PRO A 199 13.84 7.09 -47.78
C PRO A 199 14.60 7.24 -49.10
N SER A 200 15.00 6.11 -49.69
CA SER A 200 15.44 6.09 -51.10
C SER A 200 15.00 4.80 -51.78
N HIS A 201 13.98 4.98 -52.62
CA HIS A 201 13.63 4.29 -53.86
C HIS A 201 14.57 3.17 -54.35
N THR A 202 14.01 1.99 -54.62
CA THR A 202 14.07 1.35 -55.95
C THR A 202 12.96 0.29 -56.07
N ALA A 203 12.42 0.19 -57.28
CA ALA A 203 11.14 -0.42 -57.64
C ALA A 203 11.26 -1.83 -58.26
N GLY A 204 10.15 -2.57 -58.24
CA GLY A 204 9.78 -3.66 -59.17
C GLY A 204 10.31 -5.05 -58.79
N VAL A 205 9.58 -6.18 -58.87
CA VAL A 205 8.31 -6.60 -59.51
C VAL A 205 7.87 -7.93 -58.80
N PRO A 206 6.58 -8.35 -58.83
CA PRO A 206 6.01 -9.41 -57.99
C PRO A 206 5.71 -10.74 -58.71
N HIS A 207 5.60 -11.87 -57.98
CA HIS A 207 4.55 -12.92 -58.10
C HIS A 207 4.90 -14.25 -57.36
N ASN A 208 4.09 -14.58 -56.34
CA ASN A 208 3.20 -15.74 -56.14
C ASN A 208 3.64 -17.22 -56.49
N PRO A 209 2.90 -18.26 -56.04
CA PRO A 209 3.43 -19.33 -55.18
C PRO A 209 3.35 -20.73 -55.83
N VAL A 210 3.98 -21.75 -55.20
CA VAL A 210 3.79 -23.16 -55.58
C VAL A 210 3.41 -24.00 -54.36
N ALA A 211 2.40 -24.84 -54.58
CA ALA A 211 1.66 -25.60 -53.60
C ALA A 211 2.21 -27.03 -53.37
N GLY A 212 2.20 -27.44 -52.09
CA GLY A 212 1.85 -28.78 -51.57
C GLY A 212 2.82 -29.96 -51.77
N PRO A 213 2.51 -31.16 -51.21
CA PRO A 213 1.56 -31.49 -50.12
C PRO A 213 2.13 -32.53 -49.09
N THR A 214 1.25 -33.05 -48.21
CA THR A 214 1.37 -34.24 -47.31
C THR A 214 2.15 -34.03 -46.00
N ALA A 215 1.80 -34.56 -44.81
CA ALA A 215 0.77 -35.44 -44.24
C ALA A 215 0.60 -34.97 -42.76
N GLY A 216 -0.54 -34.96 -42.09
CA GLY A 216 -1.37 -36.12 -41.77
C GLY A 216 -1.04 -36.68 -40.38
N VAL A 217 -1.39 -36.01 -39.27
CA VAL A 217 -1.62 -36.66 -37.96
C VAL A 217 -2.70 -35.88 -37.19
N GLN A 218 -3.82 -36.56 -36.93
CA GLN A 218 -4.93 -36.13 -36.09
C GLN A 218 -4.70 -36.63 -34.64
N GLN A 219 -4.86 -35.71 -33.67
CA GLN A 219 -5.45 -35.89 -32.32
C GLN A 219 -4.77 -36.85 -31.31
N PRO A 220 -5.06 -36.78 -29.98
CA PRO A 220 -6.19 -36.12 -29.32
C PRO A 220 -5.88 -35.22 -28.10
N VAL A 221 -6.89 -34.41 -27.79
CA VAL A 221 -7.10 -33.68 -26.54
C VAL A 221 -7.32 -34.68 -25.40
N SER A 222 -6.53 -34.61 -24.32
CA SER A 222 -6.77 -35.39 -23.11
C SER A 222 -7.15 -34.44 -21.97
N VAL A 223 -8.44 -34.37 -21.70
CA VAL A 223 -9.03 -33.80 -20.48
C VAL A 223 -8.85 -34.84 -19.37
N LEU A 224 -8.21 -34.46 -18.27
CA LEU A 224 -8.27 -35.21 -17.00
C LEU A 224 -8.64 -34.23 -15.87
N PRO A 225 -9.77 -34.42 -15.18
CA PRO A 225 -10.04 -33.75 -13.92
C PRO A 225 -9.27 -34.50 -12.82
N ARG A 226 -8.38 -33.80 -12.12
CA ARG A 226 -7.86 -34.27 -10.83
C ARG A 226 -8.39 -33.35 -9.74
N THR A 227 -9.43 -33.83 -9.07
CA THR A 227 -9.70 -33.51 -7.68
C THR A 227 -8.43 -33.77 -6.86
N ALA A 228 -7.83 -32.71 -6.32
CA ALA A 228 -6.90 -32.83 -5.21
C ALA A 228 -7.60 -32.19 -4.01
N GLU A 229 -7.96 -33.05 -3.07
CA GLU A 229 -8.47 -32.68 -1.76
C GLU A 229 -7.48 -31.74 -1.07
N SER A 230 -8.01 -30.64 -0.53
CA SER A 230 -7.28 -29.67 0.25
C SER A 230 -6.76 -30.31 1.55
N VAL A 231 -5.46 -30.60 1.60
CA VAL A 231 -4.75 -30.74 2.88
C VAL A 231 -4.48 -29.33 3.41
N PRO A 232 -4.90 -28.97 4.63
CA PRO A 232 -4.55 -27.68 5.23
C PRO A 232 -3.04 -27.62 5.45
N GLY A 233 -2.37 -26.65 4.81
CA GLY A 233 -0.98 -26.33 5.12
C GLY A 233 -0.82 -25.84 6.56
N PRO A 234 0.37 -26.01 7.18
CA PRO A 234 0.59 -25.64 8.58
C PRO A 234 0.44 -24.13 8.78
N ALA A 235 -0.29 -23.75 9.83
CA ALA A 235 -0.45 -22.34 10.22
C ALA A 235 0.92 -21.70 10.55
N PRO A 236 1.12 -20.39 10.30
CA PRO A 236 2.35 -19.69 10.67
C PRO A 236 2.60 -19.77 12.18
N PRO A 237 3.85 -19.95 12.64
CA PRO A 237 4.14 -20.16 14.06
C PRO A 237 3.82 -18.90 14.87
N LEU A 238 2.91 -19.04 15.83
CA LEU A 238 2.61 -18.02 16.83
C LEU A 238 3.73 -17.98 17.88
N LEU A 239 4.11 -16.78 18.34
CA LEU A 239 5.07 -16.66 19.43
C LEU A 239 4.41 -17.03 20.76
N PRO A 240 5.04 -17.86 21.61
CA PRO A 240 4.52 -18.19 22.93
C PRO A 240 4.39 -16.95 23.81
N GLN A 241 3.35 -16.92 24.65
CA GLN A 241 3.23 -15.89 25.68
C GLN A 241 4.43 -15.99 26.64
N GLY A 242 5.01 -14.85 27.00
CA GLY A 242 6.22 -14.74 27.82
C GLY A 242 7.53 -14.82 27.04
N GLN A 243 7.51 -15.17 25.75
CA GLN A 243 8.71 -15.17 24.90
C GLN A 243 9.37 -13.80 24.88
N ARG A 244 10.70 -13.76 25.09
CA ARG A 244 11.50 -12.53 24.94
C ARG A 244 11.67 -12.23 23.45
N VAL A 245 11.37 -10.98 23.09
CA VAL A 245 11.55 -10.46 21.73
C VAL A 245 12.19 -9.09 21.77
N MET A 246 12.79 -8.70 20.65
CA MET A 246 13.30 -7.36 20.41
C MET A 246 12.72 -6.78 19.13
N PHE A 247 12.67 -5.45 19.04
CA PHE A 247 12.33 -4.71 17.81
C PHE A 247 13.05 -3.37 17.82
N THR A 248 13.17 -2.74 16.66
CA THR A 248 13.78 -1.40 16.53
C THR A 248 12.70 -0.35 16.36
N GLN A 249 12.75 0.70 17.17
CA GLN A 249 11.89 1.88 17.08
C GLN A 249 12.77 3.13 17.23
N ASP A 250 12.69 4.06 16.26
CA ASP A 250 13.46 5.31 16.25
C ASP A 250 14.98 5.09 16.43
N GLU A 251 15.54 4.08 15.72
CA GLU A 251 16.95 3.65 15.82
C GLU A 251 17.38 3.08 17.19
N VAL A 252 16.44 2.88 18.12
CA VAL A 252 16.70 2.27 19.44
C VAL A 252 16.07 0.88 19.51
N THR A 253 16.88 -0.11 19.89
CA THR A 253 16.41 -1.48 20.14
C THR A 253 15.64 -1.57 21.45
N GLN A 254 14.39 -1.96 21.36
CA GLN A 254 13.52 -2.20 22.51
C GLN A 254 13.37 -3.70 22.76
N THR A 255 13.33 -4.09 24.02
CA THR A 255 13.11 -5.47 24.45
C THR A 255 11.83 -5.59 25.28
N GLY A 256 11.20 -6.75 25.21
CA GLY A 256 9.99 -7.03 25.97
C GLY A 256 9.60 -8.50 25.92
N LYS A 257 8.47 -8.80 26.54
CA LYS A 257 7.85 -10.12 26.55
C LYS A 257 6.54 -10.12 25.78
N VAL A 258 6.26 -11.20 25.06
CA VAL A 258 4.99 -11.40 24.36
C VAL A 258 3.84 -11.52 25.37
N ALA A 259 2.88 -10.61 25.31
CA ALA A 259 1.64 -10.63 26.09
C ALA A 259 0.45 -11.18 25.29
N PHE A 260 0.47 -10.94 23.98
CA PHE A 260 -0.55 -11.35 23.03
C PHE A 260 0.11 -11.67 21.69
N CYS A 261 -0.30 -12.73 21.00
CA CYS A 261 0.11 -13.00 19.63
C CYS A 261 -1.09 -13.57 18.87
N GLY A 262 -1.60 -12.82 17.88
CA GLY A 262 -2.82 -13.23 17.20
C GLY A 262 -3.36 -12.20 16.22
N ALA A 263 -4.48 -12.55 15.61
CA ALA A 263 -5.25 -11.63 14.77
C ALA A 263 -5.99 -10.61 15.64
N LEU A 264 -6.10 -9.36 15.16
CA LEU A 264 -6.78 -8.30 15.88
C LEU A 264 -8.30 -8.28 15.60
N PRO A 265 -9.16 -8.07 16.62
CA PRO A 265 -10.62 -8.00 16.44
C PRO A 265 -11.06 -6.92 15.45
N GLY A 266 -12.05 -7.23 14.61
CA GLY A 266 -12.53 -6.30 13.57
C GLY A 266 -11.56 -6.10 12.41
N ARG A 267 -10.44 -6.82 12.38
CA ARG A 267 -9.44 -6.77 11.32
C ARG A 267 -9.40 -8.11 10.59
N SER A 268 -10.37 -8.33 9.68
CA SER A 268 -10.58 -9.58 8.92
C SER A 268 -9.43 -9.96 7.96
N SER A 269 -8.27 -9.32 8.10
CA SER A 269 -7.17 -9.33 7.13
C SER A 269 -5.85 -8.75 7.64
N GLY A 270 -5.77 -8.41 8.93
CA GLY A 270 -4.51 -7.98 9.53
C GLY A 270 -3.69 -9.22 9.84
N GLY A 271 -2.48 -9.32 9.28
CA GLY A 271 -1.53 -10.35 9.68
C GLY A 271 -1.34 -10.43 11.19
N LEU A 272 -0.64 -11.45 11.68
CA LEU A 272 -0.45 -11.64 13.13
C LEU A 272 0.16 -10.39 13.76
N HIS A 273 -0.45 -9.92 14.84
CA HIS A 273 0.09 -8.85 15.67
C HIS A 273 0.59 -9.46 16.96
N VAL A 274 1.60 -8.81 17.51
CA VAL A 274 2.16 -9.15 18.80
C VAL A 274 2.00 -7.95 19.71
N GLY A 275 1.33 -8.18 20.84
CA GLY A 275 1.27 -7.24 21.95
C GLY A 275 2.39 -7.56 22.91
N LEU A 276 3.18 -6.56 23.28
CA LEU A 276 4.36 -6.71 24.14
C LEU A 276 4.17 -5.99 25.47
N ILE A 277 4.75 -6.57 26.52
CA ILE A 277 5.12 -5.87 27.75
C ILE A 277 6.60 -5.52 27.62
N LEU A 278 6.90 -4.24 27.41
CA LEU A 278 8.26 -3.73 27.28
C LEU A 278 8.97 -3.75 28.63
N ASP A 279 10.29 -3.86 28.60
CA ASP A 279 11.12 -3.73 29.81
C ASP A 279 11.23 -2.26 30.26
N ASN A 280 11.11 -1.30 29.32
CA ASN A 280 11.17 0.15 29.56
C ASN A 280 9.83 0.85 29.26
N PRO A 281 9.49 1.95 29.95
CA PRO A 281 8.20 2.65 29.81
C PRO A 281 8.13 3.56 28.57
N VAL A 282 8.39 3.01 27.39
CA VAL A 282 8.40 3.75 26.10
C VAL A 282 7.23 3.39 25.17
N GLY A 283 6.32 2.56 25.67
CA GLY A 283 5.10 2.14 25.01
C GLY A 283 3.96 3.14 25.12
N SER A 284 2.86 2.85 24.45
CA SER A 284 1.66 3.70 24.41
C SER A 284 0.37 2.89 24.26
N TRP A 285 0.43 1.57 24.42
CA TRP A 285 -0.68 0.66 24.22
C TRP A 285 -1.16 0.11 25.56
N ASP A 286 -2.47 0.11 25.80
CA ASP A 286 -3.08 -0.24 27.08
C ASP A 286 -3.56 -1.71 27.18
N GLY A 287 -3.26 -2.51 26.15
CA GLY A 287 -3.72 -3.90 26.06
C GLY A 287 -5.08 -4.05 25.36
N THR A 288 -5.65 -2.97 24.82
CA THR A 288 -6.94 -2.98 24.11
C THR A 288 -6.80 -2.63 22.63
N TYR A 289 -7.66 -3.20 21.80
CA TYR A 289 -7.76 -2.86 20.38
C TYR A 289 -9.23 -2.79 19.98
N ASN A 290 -9.68 -1.66 19.42
CA ASN A 290 -11.09 -1.44 19.06
C ASN A 290 -12.06 -1.76 20.22
N ASN A 291 -11.77 -1.30 21.44
CA ASN A 291 -12.54 -1.60 22.65
C ASN A 291 -12.57 -3.08 23.08
N HIS A 292 -11.81 -3.97 22.42
CA HIS A 292 -11.61 -5.34 22.86
C HIS A 292 -10.32 -5.47 23.66
N LYS A 293 -10.40 -5.99 24.88
CA LYS A 293 -9.24 -6.28 25.72
C LYS A 293 -8.52 -7.54 25.20
N LEU A 294 -7.24 -7.40 24.85
CA LEU A 294 -6.40 -8.49 24.33
C LEU A 294 -5.49 -9.08 25.41
N CYS A 295 -4.96 -8.25 26.30
CA CYS A 295 -4.18 -8.68 27.46
C CYS A 295 -4.27 -7.65 28.60
N SER A 296 -3.80 -8.01 29.79
CA SER A 296 -3.65 -7.08 30.92
C SER A 296 -2.20 -6.61 31.02
N LEU A 297 -2.01 -5.30 31.15
CA LEU A 297 -0.70 -4.66 31.29
C LEU A 297 -0.63 -3.90 32.62
N PRO A 298 0.57 -3.73 33.20
CA PRO A 298 0.74 -2.95 34.42
C PRO A 298 0.49 -1.44 34.19
N SER A 299 0.83 -0.93 33.01
CA SER A 299 0.56 0.46 32.58
C SER A 299 0.70 0.58 31.06
N PRO A 300 -0.04 1.49 30.38
CA PRO A 300 0.07 1.70 28.93
C PRO A 300 1.47 2.10 28.46
N HIS A 301 2.24 2.73 29.33
CA HIS A 301 3.64 3.10 29.06
C HIS A 301 4.54 1.88 28.83
N TYR A 302 4.13 0.68 29.26
CA TYR A 302 4.86 -0.56 29.00
C TYR A 302 4.27 -1.38 27.86
N GLY A 303 3.14 -0.97 27.27
CA GLY A 303 2.52 -1.73 26.19
C GLY A 303 2.92 -1.25 24.81
N HIS A 304 3.16 -2.20 23.91
CA HIS A 304 3.36 -1.90 22.51
C HIS A 304 2.70 -2.95 21.62
N LEU A 305 2.00 -2.52 20.58
CA LEU A 305 1.31 -3.40 19.64
C LEU A 305 1.86 -3.19 18.23
N LEU A 306 2.44 -4.24 17.66
CA LEU A 306 3.08 -4.18 16.35
C LEU A 306 2.83 -5.47 15.54
N PRO A 307 3.03 -5.42 14.21
CA PRO A 307 3.03 -6.64 13.39
C PRO A 307 4.09 -7.63 13.86
N LEU A 308 3.79 -8.92 13.80
CA LEU A 308 4.73 -10.00 14.13
C LEU A 308 6.03 -9.92 13.29
N SER A 309 5.95 -9.40 12.07
CA SER A 309 7.11 -9.21 11.19
C SER A 309 8.12 -8.17 11.69
N LYS A 310 7.76 -7.34 12.67
CA LYS A 310 8.64 -6.32 13.25
C LYS A 310 9.35 -6.78 14.52
N VAL A 311 9.08 -7.99 15.00
CA VAL A 311 9.75 -8.53 16.19
C VAL A 311 10.69 -9.67 15.81
N THR A 312 11.79 -9.76 16.54
CA THR A 312 12.74 -10.86 16.45
C THR A 312 12.84 -11.55 17.81
N PRO A 313 12.68 -12.89 17.89
CA PRO A 313 12.90 -13.62 19.12
C PRO A 313 14.32 -13.39 19.64
N VAL A 314 14.45 -13.16 20.95
CA VAL A 314 15.76 -13.16 21.60
C VAL A 314 16.12 -14.62 21.87
N GLU A 315 17.16 -15.14 21.23
CA GLU A 315 17.68 -16.47 21.52
C GLU A 315 18.31 -16.49 22.92
N THR A 316 17.61 -17.11 23.87
CA THR A 316 18.24 -17.56 25.12
C THR A 316 19.15 -18.74 24.79
N ARG A 317 20.46 -18.50 24.74
CA ARG A 317 21.44 -19.61 24.78
C ARG A 317 21.12 -20.45 26.02
N PRO A 318 20.89 -21.76 25.91
CA PRO A 318 20.80 -22.61 27.09
C PRO A 318 22.15 -22.53 27.80
N GLN A 319 22.15 -21.88 28.96
CA GLN A 319 23.28 -21.88 29.86
C GLN A 319 23.45 -23.35 30.28
N LYS A 320 24.48 -24.02 29.74
CA LYS A 320 24.86 -25.37 30.18
C LYS A 320 25.06 -25.29 31.69
N SER A 321 24.22 -26.00 32.43
CA SER A 321 24.38 -26.26 33.85
C SER A 321 25.81 -26.75 34.08
N PRO A 322 26.56 -26.21 35.06
CA PRO A 322 27.84 -26.80 35.43
C PRO A 322 27.56 -28.20 35.97
N LEU A 323 28.23 -29.19 35.39
CA LEU A 323 28.27 -30.56 35.87
C LEU A 323 28.74 -30.55 37.32
N GLN A 324 27.89 -31.00 38.24
CA GLN A 324 28.34 -31.42 39.57
C GLN A 324 29.07 -32.75 39.40
N LEU A 325 30.38 -32.73 39.69
CA LEU A 325 31.19 -33.90 40.04
C LEU A 325 30.95 -34.25 41.51
#